data_AF-A0A961JBI5-F1
#
_entry.id   AF-A0A961JBI5-F1
#
_cell.length_a   1.000
_cell.length_b   1.000
_cell.length_c   1.000
_cell.angle_alpha   90.00
_cell.angle_beta   90.00
_cell.angle_gamma   90.00
#
_symmetry.space_group_name_H-M   'P 1'
#
loop_
_entity.id
_entity.type
_entity.pdbx_description
1 polymer ?
#
loop_
_entity_poly.entity_id
_entity_poly.type
_entity_poly.pdbx_seq_one_letter_code
_entity_poly.pdbx_strand_id
1 'polypeptide(L)'
;MRDLAPPRFLDPSSPPHIVTLTLVAGLSALTMNIYLPSLPGMTAYFGAEYRVMQLSVPLFLAMNAVMQLAIGPISDRYGRRPVLLVSFALFLLATLGCIFAPTAGAFLAFRMLQAVVAAGIVLSRAVVRDMVPADRAASMIAYVTMGMALIPMVAPALGGLLDSAFDWRANFWLLFWLGLALVWLLWRDLGETATQREGGFAAQLRAYPELLASPRFWGYAAATMFASGAFFAYPGGAPFMGSEIDDLEPGTLGLLFGAATHGYMIGNGISGR
;
A
#
# COMPACT_ATOMS: atom_id res chain seq x y z
N MET A 1 -3.90 -16.98 -24.32
CA MET A 1 -3.91 -17.13 -22.84
C MET A 1 -3.52 -18.56 -22.54
N ARG A 2 -2.53 -18.82 -21.67
CA ARG A 2 -2.37 -20.18 -21.16
C ARG A 2 -3.56 -20.46 -20.24
N ASP A 3 -4.14 -21.65 -20.35
CA ASP A 3 -5.00 -22.20 -19.31
C ASP A 3 -4.12 -22.40 -18.07
N LEU A 4 -4.00 -21.35 -17.25
CA LEU A 4 -3.36 -21.45 -15.95
C LEU A 4 -4.16 -22.48 -15.15
N ALA A 5 -3.44 -23.40 -14.50
CA ALA A 5 -4.07 -24.36 -13.61
C ALA A 5 -4.93 -23.61 -12.56
N PRO A 6 -6.07 -24.18 -12.12
CA PRO A 6 -6.87 -23.56 -11.08
C PRO A 6 -6.00 -23.28 -9.85
N PRO A 7 -6.19 -22.13 -9.18
CA PRO A 7 -5.38 -21.77 -8.02
C PRO A 7 -5.50 -22.84 -6.94
N ARG A 8 -4.35 -23.28 -6.41
CA ARG A 8 -4.25 -24.26 -5.31
C ARG A 8 -3.50 -23.62 -4.14
N PHE A 9 -4.17 -23.55 -2.99
CA PHE A 9 -3.66 -22.75 -1.87
C PHE A 9 -2.34 -23.35 -1.36
N LEU A 10 -1.32 -22.51 -1.22
CA LEU A 10 0.04 -22.90 -0.83
C LEU A 10 0.77 -23.80 -1.85
N ASP A 11 0.37 -23.75 -3.12
CA ASP A 11 1.07 -24.41 -4.22
C ASP A 11 1.73 -23.36 -5.15
N PRO A 12 3.07 -23.22 -5.10
CA PRO A 12 3.79 -22.20 -5.85
C PRO A 12 3.93 -22.54 -7.35
N SER A 13 3.38 -23.67 -7.79
CA SER A 13 3.23 -24.01 -9.21
C SER A 13 1.94 -23.48 -9.82
N SER A 14 1.02 -22.98 -8.98
CA SER A 14 -0.27 -22.44 -9.39
C SER A 14 -0.35 -20.92 -9.18
N PRO A 15 -1.29 -20.24 -9.84
CA PRO A 15 -1.58 -18.83 -9.56
C PRO A 15 -1.99 -18.60 -8.09
N PRO A 16 -1.64 -17.45 -7.49
CA PRO A 16 -1.93 -17.15 -6.09
C PRO A 16 -3.42 -16.95 -5.82
N HIS A 17 -3.79 -17.08 -4.56
CA HIS A 17 -5.14 -16.77 -4.11
C HIS A 17 -5.37 -15.26 -4.02
N ILE A 18 -6.60 -14.84 -4.28
CA ILE A 18 -7.00 -13.43 -4.11
C ILE A 18 -6.73 -12.94 -2.68
N VAL A 19 -6.88 -13.82 -1.69
CA VAL A 19 -6.56 -13.52 -0.28
C VAL A 19 -5.10 -13.13 -0.12
N THR A 20 -4.16 -13.86 -0.73
CA THR A 20 -2.73 -13.54 -0.72
C THR A 20 -2.48 -12.15 -1.30
N LEU A 21 -3.11 -11.84 -2.45
CA LEU A 21 -2.97 -10.54 -3.11
C LEU A 21 -3.58 -9.39 -2.29
N THR A 22 -4.70 -9.63 -1.63
CA THR A 22 -5.35 -8.69 -0.72
C THR A 22 -4.49 -8.43 0.51
N LEU A 23 -3.90 -9.46 1.12
CA LEU A 23 -3.01 -9.31 2.29
C LEU A 23 -1.73 -8.54 1.95
N VAL A 24 -1.15 -8.80 0.77
CA VAL A 24 0.05 -8.13 0.27
C VAL A 24 -0.22 -6.65 -0.05
N ALA A 25 -1.31 -6.34 -0.75
CA ALA A 25 -1.75 -4.96 -0.96
C ALA A 25 -2.10 -4.29 0.39
N GLY A 26 -2.67 -5.08 1.30
CA GLY A 26 -3.08 -4.62 2.61
C GLY A 26 -1.91 -4.20 3.50
N LEU A 27 -0.86 -5.02 3.62
CA LEU A 27 0.33 -4.65 4.40
C LEU A 27 0.99 -3.38 3.85
N SER A 28 0.95 -3.20 2.53
CA SER A 28 1.46 -1.99 1.88
C SER A 28 0.68 -0.74 2.32
N ALA A 29 -0.64 -0.82 2.41
CA ALA A 29 -1.49 0.25 2.91
C ALA A 29 -1.37 0.46 4.44
N LEU A 30 -1.17 -0.62 5.20
CA LEU A 30 -0.98 -0.58 6.66
C LEU A 30 0.30 0.18 7.00
N THR A 31 1.37 -0.13 6.28
CA THR A 31 2.68 0.52 6.40
C THR A 31 2.58 2.04 6.26
N MET A 32 1.67 2.56 5.42
CA MET A 32 1.53 4.01 5.21
C MET A 32 1.03 4.75 6.45
N ASN A 33 0.08 4.16 7.19
CA ASN A 33 -0.75 4.91 8.14
C ASN A 33 -0.58 4.49 9.61
N ILE A 34 -0.07 3.29 9.89
CA ILE A 34 -0.11 2.70 11.25
C ILE A 34 0.64 3.53 12.31
N TYR A 35 1.72 4.19 11.95
CA TYR A 35 2.59 4.91 12.90
C TYR A 35 2.26 6.39 13.04
N LEU A 36 1.25 6.91 12.33
CA LEU A 36 0.88 8.34 12.39
C LEU A 36 0.58 8.82 13.82
N PRO A 37 -0.17 8.06 14.66
CA PRO A 37 -0.42 8.46 16.05
C PRO A 37 0.85 8.51 16.91
N SER A 38 1.89 7.74 16.55
CA SER A 38 3.17 7.70 17.25
C SER A 38 4.08 8.90 16.95
N LEU A 39 3.79 9.73 15.94
CA LEU A 39 4.68 10.82 15.52
C LEU A 39 5.08 11.77 16.66
N PRO A 40 4.19 12.19 17.58
CA PRO A 40 4.57 13.02 18.72
C PRO A 40 5.56 12.31 19.65
N GLY A 41 5.32 11.04 19.99
CA GLY A 41 6.21 10.23 20.83
C GLY A 41 7.57 9.99 20.18
N MET A 42 7.59 9.72 18.87
CA MET A 42 8.82 9.60 18.08
C MET A 42 9.62 10.91 18.06
N THR A 43 8.94 12.04 17.95
CA THR A 43 9.57 13.37 17.97
C THR A 43 10.31 13.60 19.28
N ALA A 44 9.66 13.29 20.42
CA ALA A 44 10.29 13.35 21.73
C ALA A 44 11.46 12.35 21.86
N TYR A 45 11.29 11.12 21.39
CA TYR A 45 12.32 10.08 21.43
C TYR A 45 13.60 10.49 20.68
N PHE A 46 13.46 11.02 19.47
CA PHE A 46 14.61 11.43 18.64
C PHE A 46 15.16 12.81 19.01
N GLY A 47 14.51 13.56 19.90
CA GLY A 47 14.87 14.95 20.19
C GLY A 47 14.86 15.85 18.94
N ALA A 48 13.97 15.56 17.98
CA ALA A 48 13.90 16.24 16.69
C ALA A 48 12.77 17.28 16.65
N GLU A 49 12.81 18.20 15.69
CA GLU A 49 11.64 19.05 15.41
C GLU A 49 10.48 18.20 14.89
N TYR A 50 9.25 18.47 15.35
CA TYR A 50 8.05 17.78 14.88
C TYR A 50 7.90 17.84 13.35
N ARG A 51 8.23 18.98 12.74
CA ARG A 51 8.24 19.17 11.28
C ARG A 51 9.16 18.17 10.57
N VAL A 52 10.31 17.83 11.16
CA VAL A 52 11.24 16.84 10.58
C VAL A 52 10.63 15.45 10.64
N MET A 53 10.01 15.08 11.76
CA MET A 53 9.35 13.78 11.87
C MET A 53 8.14 13.67 10.94
N GLN A 54 7.39 14.75 10.76
CA GLN A 54 6.28 14.82 9.81
C GLN A 54 6.70 14.60 8.36
N LEU A 55 7.95 14.90 7.96
CA LEU A 55 8.45 14.62 6.60
C LEU A 55 8.42 13.13 6.25
N SER A 56 8.36 12.24 7.24
CA SER A 56 8.25 10.79 7.02
C SER A 56 7.06 10.40 6.15
N VAL A 57 5.94 11.12 6.23
CA VAL A 57 4.73 10.85 5.44
C VAL A 57 4.86 11.33 3.98
N PRO A 58 5.07 12.63 3.68
CA PRO A 58 5.14 13.11 2.31
C PRO A 58 6.35 12.55 1.55
N LEU A 59 7.50 12.37 2.20
CA LEU A 59 8.65 11.74 1.54
C LEU A 59 8.36 10.27 1.22
N PHE A 60 7.70 9.53 2.12
CA PHE A 60 7.33 8.13 1.85
C PHE A 60 6.37 8.05 0.66
N LEU A 61 5.36 8.93 0.60
CA LEU A 61 4.42 8.99 -0.52
C LEU A 61 5.11 9.36 -1.83
N ALA A 62 6.05 10.32 -1.81
CA ALA A 62 6.85 10.68 -2.98
C ALA A 62 7.70 9.49 -3.46
N MET A 63 8.38 8.81 -2.55
CA MET A 63 9.17 7.63 -2.87
C MET A 63 8.30 6.47 -3.35
N ASN A 64 7.11 6.31 -2.78
CA ASN A 64 6.12 5.33 -3.21
C ASN A 64 5.68 5.59 -4.66
N ALA A 65 5.38 6.85 -5.02
CA ALA A 65 5.03 7.24 -6.38
C ALA A 65 6.16 6.92 -7.38
N VAL A 66 7.41 7.25 -7.03
CA VAL A 66 8.58 6.91 -7.85
C VAL A 66 8.73 5.39 -8.01
N MET A 67 8.57 4.63 -6.93
CA MET A 67 8.65 3.17 -6.96
C MET A 67 7.57 2.55 -7.84
N GLN A 68 6.33 3.06 -7.80
CA GLN A 68 5.23 2.54 -8.63
C GLN A 68 5.52 2.62 -10.13
N LEU A 69 6.25 3.65 -10.59
CA LEU A 69 6.66 3.79 -11.99
C LEU A 69 7.71 2.74 -12.39
N ALA A 70 8.62 2.39 -11.48
CA ALA A 70 9.71 1.45 -11.73
C ALA A 70 9.26 -0.02 -11.61
N ILE A 71 8.42 -0.34 -10.62
CA ILE A 71 8.07 -1.72 -10.27
C ILE A 71 7.38 -2.46 -11.42
N GLY A 72 6.47 -1.79 -12.15
CA GLY A 72 5.78 -2.38 -13.30
C GLY A 72 6.76 -2.97 -14.33
N PRO A 73 7.58 -2.14 -15.00
CA PRO A 73 8.58 -2.61 -15.95
C PRO A 73 9.59 -3.61 -15.37
N ILE A 74 10.03 -3.42 -14.13
CA ILE A 74 10.96 -4.36 -13.47
C ILE A 74 10.31 -5.74 -13.35
N SER A 75 9.05 -5.81 -12.93
CA SER A 75 8.31 -7.08 -12.80
C SER A 75 7.90 -7.70 -14.13
N ASP A 76 7.65 -6.90 -15.17
CA ASP A 76 7.43 -7.43 -16.53
C ASP A 76 8.68 -8.12 -17.07
N ARG A 77 9.88 -7.64 -16.71
CA ARG A 77 11.17 -8.20 -17.14
C ARG A 77 11.63 -9.39 -16.30
N TYR A 78 11.59 -9.26 -14.97
CA TYR A 78 12.17 -10.25 -14.05
C TYR A 78 11.14 -11.24 -13.48
N GLY A 79 9.85 -11.05 -13.78
CA GLY A 79 8.76 -11.85 -13.22
C GLY A 79 8.08 -11.19 -12.02
N ARG A 80 6.82 -11.56 -11.76
CA ARG A 80 6.04 -11.05 -10.63
C ARG A 80 6.56 -11.61 -9.31
N ARG A 81 6.90 -12.90 -9.28
CA ARG A 81 7.27 -13.59 -8.03
C ARG A 81 8.63 -13.14 -7.50
N PRO A 82 9.72 -13.10 -8.29
CA PRO A 82 11.01 -12.63 -7.80
C PRO A 82 10.96 -11.19 -7.31
N VAL A 83 10.24 -10.32 -8.03
CA VAL A 83 10.14 -8.90 -7.66
C VAL A 83 9.34 -8.72 -6.36
N LEU A 84 8.21 -9.42 -6.18
CA LEU A 84 7.47 -9.36 -4.91
C LEU A 84 8.30 -9.85 -3.73
N LEU A 85 9.01 -10.99 -3.88
CA LEU A 85 9.84 -11.52 -2.80
C LEU A 85 11.01 -10.59 -2.45
N VAL A 86 11.72 -10.05 -3.45
CA VAL A 86 12.83 -9.11 -3.23
C VAL A 86 12.33 -7.81 -2.61
N SER A 87 11.22 -7.24 -3.10
CA SER A 87 10.63 -6.02 -2.53
C SER A 87 10.24 -6.21 -1.06
N PHE A 88 9.63 -7.35 -0.71
CA PHE A 88 9.25 -7.60 0.68
C PHE A 88 10.47 -7.91 1.57
N ALA A 89 11.52 -8.56 1.05
CA ALA A 89 12.77 -8.74 1.77
C ALA A 89 13.46 -7.39 2.07
N LEU A 90 13.53 -6.49 1.07
CA LEU A 90 14.05 -5.13 1.25
C LEU A 90 13.19 -4.33 2.23
N PHE A 91 11.87 -4.47 2.17
CA PHE A 91 10.96 -3.88 3.15
C PHE A 91 11.25 -4.35 4.58
N LEU A 92 11.49 -5.65 4.80
CA LEU A 92 11.85 -6.18 6.13
C LEU A 92 13.16 -5.60 6.64
N LEU A 93 14.20 -5.54 5.81
CA LEU A 93 15.49 -4.94 6.17
C LEU A 93 15.33 -3.44 6.49
N ALA A 94 14.58 -2.71 5.68
CA ALA A 94 14.29 -1.31 5.92
C ALA A 94 13.47 -1.11 7.21
N THR A 95 12.56 -2.03 7.52
CA THR A 95 11.77 -2.02 8.76
C THR A 95 12.64 -2.21 9.99
N LEU A 96 13.60 -3.14 9.96
CA LEU A 96 14.60 -3.27 11.02
C LEU A 96 15.45 -1.99 11.15
N GLY A 97 15.83 -1.39 10.02
CA GLY A 97 16.50 -0.09 9.99
C GLY A 97 15.70 1.01 10.69
N CYS A 98 14.37 1.08 10.49
CA CYS A 98 13.49 2.01 11.20
C CYS A 98 13.46 1.74 12.71
N ILE A 99 13.38 0.46 13.13
CA ILE A 99 13.31 0.06 14.56
C ILE A 99 14.59 0.47 15.31
N PHE A 100 15.74 0.24 14.68
CA PHE A 100 17.07 0.47 15.27
C PHE A 100 17.70 1.80 14.85
N ALA A 101 16.92 2.71 14.26
CA ALA A 101 17.42 4.01 13.84
C ALA A 101 17.95 4.81 15.05
N PRO A 102 19.20 5.29 15.02
CA PRO A 102 19.77 6.08 16.12
C PRO A 102 19.37 7.56 16.06
N THR A 103 18.92 8.05 14.89
CA THR A 103 18.58 9.46 14.66
C THR A 103 17.34 9.57 13.76
N ALA A 104 16.65 10.72 13.83
CA ALA A 104 15.51 11.00 12.95
C ALA A 104 15.89 10.93 11.47
N GLY A 105 17.09 11.41 11.10
CA GLY A 105 17.58 11.32 9.72
C GLY A 105 17.76 9.88 9.23
N ALA A 106 18.35 9.01 10.06
CA ALA A 106 18.47 7.59 9.75
C ALA A 106 17.10 6.92 9.64
N PHE A 107 16.18 7.23 10.55
CA PHE A 107 14.80 6.75 10.50
C PHE A 107 14.13 7.15 9.18
N LEU A 108 14.21 8.42 8.77
CA LEU A 108 13.65 8.90 7.51
C LEU A 108 14.25 8.18 6.31
N ALA A 109 15.57 7.95 6.28
CA ALA A 109 16.22 7.24 5.19
C ALA A 109 15.69 5.80 5.05
N PHE A 110 15.62 5.05 6.15
CA PHE A 110 15.03 3.71 6.15
C PHE A 110 13.54 3.71 5.83
N ARG A 111 12.82 4.74 6.27
CA ARG A 111 11.41 4.94 5.91
C ARG A 111 11.25 5.07 4.40
N MET A 112 12.13 5.80 3.72
CA MET A 112 12.10 5.90 2.25
C MET A 112 12.40 4.56 1.60
N LEU A 113 13.35 3.80 2.13
CA LEU A 113 13.62 2.45 1.65
C LEU A 113 12.43 1.51 1.83
N GLN A 114 11.63 1.64 2.89
CA GLN A 114 10.39 0.87 3.07
C GLN A 114 9.35 1.10 1.96
N ALA A 115 9.44 2.19 1.19
CA ALA A 115 8.50 2.47 0.10
C ALA A 115 8.51 1.42 -1.02
N VAL A 116 9.53 0.54 -1.08
CA VAL A 116 9.55 -0.65 -1.96
C VAL A 116 8.33 -1.56 -1.76
N VAL A 117 7.65 -1.48 -0.60
CA VAL A 117 6.39 -2.17 -0.34
C VAL A 117 5.27 -1.77 -1.31
N ALA A 118 5.42 -0.65 -2.05
CA ALA A 118 4.56 -0.28 -3.17
C ALA A 118 4.34 -1.43 -4.18
N ALA A 119 5.29 -2.37 -4.25
CA ALA A 119 5.18 -3.55 -5.09
C ALA A 119 3.94 -4.40 -4.76
N GLY A 120 3.51 -4.44 -3.51
CA GLY A 120 2.29 -5.16 -3.14
C GLY A 120 1.06 -4.58 -3.82
N ILE A 121 0.89 -3.26 -3.81
CA ILE A 121 -0.29 -2.60 -4.41
C ILE A 121 -0.27 -2.72 -5.94
N VAL A 122 0.89 -2.52 -6.58
CA VAL A 122 1.02 -2.55 -8.04
C VAL A 122 0.92 -3.98 -8.56
N LEU A 123 1.69 -4.91 -7.99
CA LEU A 123 1.80 -6.27 -8.50
C LEU A 123 0.61 -7.14 -8.12
N SER A 124 -0.10 -6.89 -7.02
CA SER A 124 -1.37 -7.59 -6.78
C SER A 124 -2.37 -7.39 -7.91
N ARG A 125 -2.48 -6.16 -8.46
CA ARG A 125 -3.38 -5.87 -9.58
C ARG A 125 -2.85 -6.42 -10.91
N ALA A 126 -1.53 -6.39 -11.12
CA ALA A 126 -0.92 -6.96 -12.31
C ALA A 126 -1.11 -8.48 -12.37
N VAL A 127 -0.86 -9.18 -11.25
CA VAL A 127 -1.05 -10.62 -11.11
C VAL A 127 -2.50 -11.02 -11.37
N VAL A 128 -3.49 -10.30 -10.81
CA VAL A 128 -4.91 -10.54 -11.13
C VAL A 128 -5.18 -10.44 -12.64
N ARG A 129 -4.65 -9.42 -13.32
CA ARG A 129 -4.82 -9.25 -14.77
C ARG A 129 -4.11 -10.33 -15.60
N ASP A 130 -3.04 -10.89 -15.08
CA ASP A 130 -2.31 -11.99 -15.72
C ASP A 130 -3.06 -13.33 -15.56
N MET A 131 -3.92 -13.47 -14.54
CA MET A 131 -4.58 -14.72 -14.16
C MET A 131 -5.94 -14.97 -14.82
N VAL A 132 -6.72 -13.91 -15.07
CA VAL A 132 -8.12 -14.02 -15.49
C VAL A 132 -8.44 -13.07 -16.64
N PRO A 133 -9.48 -13.36 -17.45
CA PRO A 133 -9.91 -12.45 -18.51
C PRO A 133 -10.44 -11.12 -17.94
N ALA A 134 -10.51 -10.09 -18.79
CA ALA A 134 -10.69 -8.70 -18.36
C ALA A 134 -11.98 -8.43 -17.56
N ASP A 135 -13.07 -9.13 -17.88
CA ASP A 135 -14.35 -9.11 -17.17
C ASP A 135 -14.19 -9.56 -15.71
N ARG A 136 -13.53 -10.70 -15.47
CA ARG A 136 -13.27 -11.22 -14.12
C ARG A 136 -12.17 -10.45 -13.41
N ALA A 137 -11.18 -9.93 -14.15
CA ALA A 137 -10.09 -9.16 -13.59
C ALA A 137 -10.61 -7.90 -12.90
N ALA A 138 -11.60 -7.22 -13.48
CA ALA A 138 -12.23 -6.05 -12.87
C ALA A 138 -12.84 -6.39 -11.50
N SER A 139 -13.62 -7.48 -11.42
CA SER A 139 -14.23 -7.96 -10.17
C SER A 139 -13.17 -8.32 -9.12
N MET A 140 -12.15 -9.08 -9.49
CA MET A 140 -11.07 -9.45 -8.57
C MET A 140 -10.25 -8.24 -8.08
N ILE A 141 -9.96 -7.28 -8.95
CA ILE A 141 -9.30 -6.03 -8.55
C ILE A 141 -10.18 -5.25 -7.57
N ALA A 142 -11.49 -5.21 -7.77
CA ALA A 142 -12.42 -4.55 -6.85
C ALA A 142 -12.36 -5.20 -5.45
N TYR A 143 -12.33 -6.54 -5.35
CA TYR A 143 -12.18 -7.22 -4.06
C TYR A 143 -10.84 -6.94 -3.38
N VAL A 144 -9.73 -6.94 -4.11
CA VAL A 144 -8.41 -6.56 -3.57
C VAL A 144 -8.42 -5.13 -3.05
N THR A 145 -9.02 -4.21 -3.82
CA THR A 145 -9.11 -2.79 -3.49
C THR A 145 -10.01 -2.56 -2.27
N MET A 146 -11.11 -3.31 -2.15
CA MET A 146 -11.99 -3.29 -0.99
C MET A 146 -11.26 -3.67 0.30
N GLY A 147 -10.46 -4.75 0.27
CA GLY A 147 -9.66 -5.16 1.42
C GLY A 147 -8.59 -4.13 1.80
N MET A 148 -7.96 -3.50 0.80
CA MET A 148 -7.00 -2.42 1.03
C MET A 148 -7.65 -1.18 1.67
N ALA A 149 -8.87 -0.83 1.29
CA ALA A 149 -9.55 0.39 1.72
C ALA A 149 -9.98 0.39 3.19
N LEU A 150 -10.14 -0.78 3.80
CA LEU A 150 -10.41 -0.92 5.22
C LEU A 150 -9.23 -0.47 6.09
N ILE A 151 -8.01 -0.62 5.56
CA ILE A 151 -6.80 -0.52 6.35
C ILE A 151 -6.52 0.91 6.84
N PRO A 152 -6.64 1.98 6.03
CA PRO A 152 -6.43 3.34 6.52
C PRO A 152 -7.29 3.74 7.72
N MET A 153 -8.43 3.08 7.95
CA MET A 153 -9.25 3.35 9.14
C MET A 153 -8.74 2.65 10.38
N VAL A 154 -8.39 1.37 10.23
CA VAL A 154 -8.01 0.51 11.35
C VAL A 154 -6.56 0.77 11.74
N ALA A 155 -5.73 1.17 10.77
CA ALA A 155 -4.29 1.35 10.95
C ALA A 155 -3.96 2.40 12.03
N PRO A 156 -4.51 3.63 12.04
CA PRO A 156 -4.22 4.58 13.11
C PRO A 156 -4.74 4.11 14.48
N ALA A 157 -5.94 3.51 14.54
CA ALA A 157 -6.48 3.01 15.80
C ALA A 157 -5.59 1.90 16.40
N LEU A 158 -5.25 0.89 15.59
CA LEU A 158 -4.30 -0.17 15.97
C LEU A 158 -2.93 0.42 16.35
N GLY A 159 -2.48 1.41 15.59
CA GLY A 159 -1.23 2.11 15.78
C GLY A 159 -1.10 2.81 17.13
N GLY A 160 -2.13 3.56 17.52
CA GLY A 160 -2.18 4.26 18.80
C GLY A 160 -2.30 3.30 19.99
N LEU A 161 -3.05 2.20 19.83
CA LEU A 161 -3.13 1.15 20.86
C LEU A 161 -1.77 0.48 21.10
N LEU A 162 -1.03 0.17 20.03
CA LEU A 162 0.32 -0.37 20.14
C LEU A 162 1.31 0.62 20.74
N ASP A 163 1.24 1.89 20.32
CA ASP A 163 2.08 2.97 20.84
C ASP A 163 1.92 3.16 22.35
N SER A 164 0.67 3.27 22.81
CA SER A 164 0.32 3.45 24.22
C SER A 164 0.70 2.26 25.11
N ALA A 165 0.65 1.03 24.59
CA ALA A 165 0.96 -0.17 25.36
C ALA A 165 2.46 -0.55 25.32
N PHE A 166 3.14 -0.33 24.19
CA PHE A 166 4.44 -0.92 23.89
C PHE A 166 5.43 0.02 23.17
N ASP A 167 5.18 1.32 23.12
CA ASP A 167 5.97 2.33 22.40
C ASP A 167 5.86 2.23 20.86
N TRP A 168 6.26 3.27 20.14
CA TRP A 168 6.14 3.41 18.68
C TRP A 168 6.81 2.28 17.90
N ARG A 169 7.83 1.66 18.50
CA ARG A 169 8.55 0.52 17.93
C ARG A 169 7.66 -0.69 17.71
N ALA A 170 6.61 -0.86 18.52
CA ALA A 170 5.67 -1.96 18.38
C ALA A 170 4.97 -1.95 17.02
N ASN A 171 4.68 -0.76 16.46
CA ASN A 171 4.12 -0.62 15.12
C ASN A 171 5.05 -1.22 14.05
N PHE A 172 6.35 -0.94 14.15
CA PHE A 172 7.33 -1.48 13.19
C PHE A 172 7.61 -2.96 13.41
N TRP A 173 7.57 -3.45 14.65
CA TRP A 173 7.65 -4.89 14.92
C TRP A 173 6.45 -5.65 14.36
N LEU A 174 5.23 -5.11 14.49
CA LEU A 174 4.05 -5.69 13.85
C LEU A 174 4.24 -5.76 12.33
N LEU A 175 4.66 -4.66 11.70
CA LEU A 175 4.95 -4.63 10.26
C LEU A 175 6.02 -5.66 9.86
N PHE A 176 7.06 -5.84 10.67
CA PHE A 176 8.10 -6.82 10.44
C PHE A 176 7.56 -8.26 10.50
N TRP A 177 6.81 -8.62 11.54
CA TRP A 177 6.24 -9.96 11.68
C TRP A 177 5.21 -10.29 10.60
N LEU A 178 4.32 -9.33 10.28
CA LEU A 178 3.38 -9.48 9.18
C LEU A 178 4.11 -9.59 7.84
N GLY A 179 5.14 -8.76 7.62
CA GLY A 179 5.98 -8.85 6.42
C GLY A 179 6.67 -10.20 6.28
N LEU A 180 7.18 -10.76 7.39
CA LEU A 180 7.83 -12.08 7.39
C LEU A 180 6.83 -13.19 7.07
N ALA A 181 5.63 -13.14 7.67
CA ALA A 181 4.54 -14.06 7.36
C ALA A 181 4.12 -13.95 5.88
N LEU A 182 4.09 -12.75 5.31
CA LEU A 182 3.78 -12.54 3.90
C LEU A 182 4.90 -12.99 2.96
N VAL A 183 6.18 -12.83 3.31
CA VAL A 183 7.28 -13.41 2.53
C VAL A 183 7.14 -14.94 2.48
N TRP A 184 6.83 -15.56 3.62
CA TRP A 184 6.58 -17.00 3.66
C TRP A 184 5.36 -17.40 2.81
N LEU A 185 4.25 -16.67 2.92
CA LEU A 185 3.04 -16.91 2.14
C LEU A 185 3.29 -16.74 0.64
N LEU A 186 3.97 -15.66 0.23
CA LEU A 186 4.38 -15.42 -1.15
C LEU A 186 5.29 -16.53 -1.67
N TRP A 187 6.21 -17.01 -0.84
CA TRP A 187 7.11 -18.10 -1.23
C TRP A 187 6.33 -19.40 -1.51
N ARG A 188 5.23 -19.65 -0.79
CA ARG A 188 4.39 -20.85 -0.89
C ARG A 188 3.23 -20.75 -1.89
N ASP A 189 2.58 -19.60 -2.02
CA ASP A 189 1.32 -19.46 -2.78
C ASP A 189 1.50 -18.71 -4.10
N LEU A 190 2.57 -17.90 -4.26
CA LEU A 190 2.77 -17.13 -5.48
C LEU A 190 3.56 -17.92 -6.52
N GLY A 191 2.86 -18.53 -7.47
CA GLY A 191 3.44 -18.95 -8.74
C GLY A 191 3.82 -17.77 -9.65
N GLU A 192 4.71 -18.00 -10.61
CA GLU A 192 5.08 -16.97 -11.60
C GLU A 192 3.95 -16.80 -12.62
N THR A 193 3.46 -15.57 -12.77
CA THR A 193 2.35 -15.23 -13.67
C THR A 193 2.75 -14.30 -14.81
N ALA A 194 3.96 -13.71 -14.77
CA ALA A 194 4.40 -12.82 -15.82
C ALA A 194 4.49 -13.55 -17.16
N THR A 195 3.85 -12.98 -18.17
CA THR A 195 4.15 -13.30 -19.57
C THR A 195 5.35 -12.44 -19.97
N GLN A 196 6.45 -13.05 -20.41
CA GLN A 196 7.61 -12.29 -20.88
C GLN A 196 7.16 -11.36 -22.01
N ARG A 197 7.15 -10.06 -21.74
CA ARG A 197 6.84 -9.03 -22.74
C ARG A 197 8.14 -8.54 -23.35
N GLU A 198 8.21 -8.59 -24.67
CA GLU A 198 9.31 -7.99 -25.43
C GLU A 198 9.19 -6.46 -25.37
N GLY A 199 9.96 -5.83 -24.48
CA GLY A 199 9.93 -4.39 -24.27
C GLY A 199 10.51 -4.02 -22.92
N GLY A 200 11.81 -3.71 -22.88
CA GLY A 200 12.46 -3.28 -21.64
C GLY A 200 12.01 -1.89 -21.17
N PHE A 201 12.53 -1.47 -20.01
CA PHE A 201 12.30 -0.15 -19.40
C PHE A 201 12.41 1.03 -20.40
N ALA A 202 13.35 0.95 -21.34
CA ALA A 202 13.56 1.96 -22.37
C ALA A 202 12.40 2.08 -23.37
N ALA A 203 11.73 0.98 -23.73
CA ALA A 203 10.58 1.01 -24.63
C ALA A 203 9.36 1.67 -23.94
N GLN A 204 9.17 1.38 -22.65
CA GLN A 204 8.11 1.99 -21.85
C GLN A 204 8.33 3.49 -21.61
N LEU A 205 9.57 3.90 -21.31
CA LEU A 205 9.94 5.32 -21.20
C LEU A 205 9.68 6.10 -22.50
N ARG A 206 9.88 5.47 -23.67
CA ARG A 206 9.58 6.09 -24.97
C ARG A 206 8.09 6.32 -25.21
N ALA A 207 7.21 5.60 -24.52
CA ALA A 207 5.76 5.78 -24.61
C ALA A 207 5.22 6.88 -23.67
N TYR A 208 5.99 7.31 -22.67
CA TYR A 208 5.56 8.34 -21.71
C TYR A 208 5.26 9.70 -22.35
N PRO A 209 6.07 10.24 -23.30
CA PRO A 209 5.76 11.51 -23.96
C PRO A 209 4.40 11.50 -24.67
N GLU A 210 4.06 10.40 -25.35
CA GLU A 210 2.77 10.24 -26.02
C GLU A 210 1.61 10.24 -25.02
N LEU A 211 1.78 9.54 -23.89
CA LEU A 211 0.80 9.52 -22.81
C LEU A 211 0.60 10.92 -22.20
N LEU A 212 1.70 11.63 -21.91
CA LEU A 212 1.69 12.96 -21.30
C LEU A 212 1.14 14.03 -22.25
N ALA A 213 1.24 13.84 -23.56
CA ALA A 213 0.64 14.72 -24.56
C ALA A 213 -0.88 14.50 -24.74
N SER A 214 -1.42 13.38 -24.26
CA SER A 214 -2.83 13.03 -24.45
C SER A 214 -3.74 13.77 -23.45
N PRO A 215 -4.67 14.65 -23.91
CA PRO A 215 -5.60 15.33 -23.02
C PRO A 215 -6.61 14.37 -22.37
N ARG A 216 -6.93 13.24 -23.03
CA ARG A 216 -7.79 12.20 -22.46
C ARG A 216 -7.13 11.53 -21.26
N PHE A 217 -5.83 11.27 -21.33
CA PHE A 217 -5.07 10.74 -20.21
C PHE A 217 -5.17 11.68 -19.00
N TRP A 218 -4.93 12.98 -19.19
CA TRP A 218 -5.07 13.97 -18.12
C TRP A 218 -6.48 14.07 -17.56
N GLY A 219 -7.53 13.95 -18.40
CA GLY A 219 -8.91 13.90 -17.94
C GLY A 219 -9.16 12.76 -16.95
N TYR A 220 -8.77 11.53 -17.30
CA TYR A 220 -8.92 10.36 -16.42
C TYR A 220 -7.99 10.43 -15.20
N ALA A 221 -6.75 10.90 -15.38
CA ALA A 221 -5.78 11.02 -14.30
C ALA A 221 -6.22 12.07 -13.27
N ALA A 222 -6.67 13.24 -13.71
CA ALA A 222 -7.18 14.31 -12.86
C ALA A 222 -8.44 13.87 -12.11
N ALA A 223 -9.40 13.24 -12.80
CA ALA A 223 -10.59 12.70 -12.15
C ALA A 223 -10.23 11.73 -11.01
N THR A 224 -9.30 10.80 -11.27
CA THR A 224 -8.83 9.84 -10.26
C THR A 224 -8.07 10.52 -9.13
N MET A 225 -7.21 11.49 -9.45
CA MET A 225 -6.40 12.25 -8.50
C MET A 225 -7.27 13.08 -7.56
N PHE A 226 -8.24 13.83 -8.08
CA PHE A 226 -9.14 14.65 -7.26
C PHE A 226 -10.09 13.79 -6.43
N ALA A 227 -10.63 12.71 -6.98
CA ALA A 227 -11.48 11.79 -6.21
C ALA A 227 -10.69 11.12 -5.06
N SER A 228 -9.49 10.63 -5.34
CA SER A 228 -8.62 10.02 -4.32
C SER A 228 -8.11 11.06 -3.33
N GLY A 229 -7.79 12.27 -3.80
CA GLY A 229 -7.36 13.39 -2.96
C GLY A 229 -8.43 13.81 -1.96
N ALA A 230 -9.69 13.90 -2.38
CA ALA A 230 -10.81 14.15 -1.48
C ALA A 230 -10.94 13.04 -0.41
N PHE A 231 -10.77 11.77 -0.81
CA PHE A 231 -10.78 10.64 0.13
C PHE A 231 -9.64 10.71 1.16
N PHE A 232 -8.40 11.00 0.73
CA PHE A 232 -7.25 11.10 1.65
C PHE A 232 -7.20 12.41 2.46
N ALA A 233 -7.84 13.48 2.01
CA ALA A 233 -8.01 14.70 2.79
C ALA A 233 -8.92 14.48 4.01
N TYR A 234 -9.89 13.57 3.89
CA TYR A 234 -10.86 13.29 4.96
C TYR A 234 -10.19 12.79 6.25
N PRO A 235 -9.34 11.74 6.26
CA PRO A 235 -8.64 11.32 7.48
C PRO A 235 -7.75 12.39 8.12
N GLY A 236 -7.21 13.31 7.32
CA GLY A 236 -6.35 14.39 7.81
C GLY A 236 -7.10 15.56 8.43
N GLY A 237 -8.25 15.95 7.86
CA GLY A 237 -8.99 17.15 8.29
C GLY A 237 -10.20 16.88 9.18
N ALA A 238 -10.91 15.77 8.96
CA ALA A 238 -12.16 15.49 9.65
C ALA A 238 -12.05 15.29 11.17
N PRO A 239 -10.95 14.77 11.78
CA PRO A 239 -10.88 14.65 13.24
C PRO A 239 -10.82 16.02 13.88
N PHE A 240 -10.01 16.94 13.33
CA PHE A 240 -9.87 18.31 13.82
C PHE A 240 -11.18 19.09 13.69
N MET A 241 -11.84 19.03 12.53
CA MET A 241 -13.13 19.71 12.36
C MET A 241 -14.18 19.19 13.35
N GLY A 242 -14.28 17.86 13.47
CA GLY A 242 -15.26 17.24 14.34
C GLY A 242 -15.02 17.50 15.82
N SER A 243 -13.77 17.44 16.31
CA SER A 243 -13.49 17.61 17.73
C SER A 243 -13.33 19.07 18.17
N GLU A 244 -12.69 19.92 17.36
CA GLU A 244 -12.31 21.29 17.75
C GLU A 244 -13.28 22.37 17.25
N ILE A 245 -14.01 22.12 16.16
CA ILE A 245 -14.95 23.10 15.58
C ILE A 245 -16.39 22.74 15.93
N ASP A 246 -16.74 21.46 15.78
CA ASP A 246 -18.12 20.98 15.96
C ASP A 246 -18.38 20.39 17.36
N ASP A 247 -17.38 20.37 18.25
CA ASP A 247 -17.42 19.81 19.62
C ASP A 247 -18.08 18.41 19.69
N LEU A 248 -17.88 17.60 18.63
CA LEU A 248 -18.49 16.28 18.53
C LEU A 248 -17.90 15.32 19.55
N GLU A 249 -18.78 14.56 20.19
CA GLU A 249 -18.36 13.47 21.07
C GLU A 249 -17.52 12.44 20.28
N PRO A 250 -16.41 11.92 20.85
CA PRO A 250 -15.51 10.97 20.18
C PRO A 250 -16.21 9.76 19.56
N GLY A 251 -17.29 9.27 20.19
CA GLY A 251 -18.08 8.15 19.67
C GLY A 251 -18.79 8.48 18.34
N THR A 252 -19.41 9.66 18.26
CA THR A 252 -20.09 10.15 17.05
C THR A 252 -19.09 10.43 15.93
N LEU A 253 -17.95 11.04 16.28
CA LEU A 253 -16.86 11.28 15.34
C LEU A 253 -16.36 9.98 14.72
N GLY A 254 -16.13 8.95 15.54
CA GLY A 254 -15.73 7.61 15.08
C GLY A 254 -16.76 6.95 14.15
N LEU A 255 -18.06 7.12 14.45
CA LEU A 255 -19.17 6.61 13.62
C LEU A 255 -19.23 7.29 12.24
N LEU A 256 -19.08 8.61 12.21
CA LEU A 256 -19.03 9.39 10.97
C LEU A 256 -17.80 9.06 10.13
N PHE A 257 -16.64 8.91 10.79
CA PHE A 257 -15.42 8.38 10.17
C PHE A 257 -15.64 6.99 9.56
N GLY A 258 -16.38 6.15 10.27
CA GLY A 258 -16.90 4.86 9.85
C GLY A 258 -17.60 4.89 8.49
N ALA A 259 -18.49 5.87 8.29
CA ALA A 259 -19.41 5.93 7.16
C ALA A 259 -18.70 6.05 5.80
N ALA A 260 -17.60 6.81 5.72
CA ALA A 260 -16.84 6.99 4.47
C ALA A 260 -16.34 5.66 3.91
N THR A 261 -15.87 4.75 4.77
CA THR A 261 -15.38 3.45 4.33
C THR A 261 -16.48 2.46 4.05
N HIS A 262 -17.60 2.51 4.77
CA HIS A 262 -18.78 1.74 4.38
C HIS A 262 -19.23 2.11 2.96
N GLY A 263 -19.24 3.41 2.63
CA GLY A 263 -19.48 3.90 1.28
C GLY A 263 -18.48 3.36 0.27
N TYR A 264 -17.17 3.41 0.60
CA TYR A 264 -16.11 2.87 -0.26
C TYR A 264 -16.25 1.36 -0.51
N MET A 265 -16.58 0.59 0.53
CA MET A 265 -16.80 -0.86 0.44
C MET A 265 -18.01 -1.18 -0.42
N ILE A 266 -19.15 -0.51 -0.20
CA ILE A 266 -20.38 -0.70 -0.97
C ILE A 266 -20.13 -0.33 -2.43
N GLY A 267 -19.46 0.79 -2.70
CA GLY A 267 -19.10 1.21 -4.05
C GLY A 267 -18.24 0.19 -4.80
N ASN A 268 -17.21 -0.36 -4.14
CA ASN A 268 -16.39 -1.43 -4.72
C ASN A 268 -17.21 -2.72 -4.91
N GLY A 269 -18.10 -3.05 -3.98
CA GLY A 269 -18.96 -4.22 -4.07
C GLY A 269 -19.96 -4.13 -5.22
N ILE A 270 -20.49 -2.93 -5.51
CA ILE A 270 -21.35 -2.68 -6.67
C ILE A 270 -20.52 -2.75 -7.96
N SER A 271 -19.34 -2.13 -8.00
CA SER A 271 -18.47 -2.16 -9.18
C SER A 271 -17.89 -3.55 -9.50
N GLY A 272 -17.86 -4.45 -8.52
CA GLY A 272 -17.36 -5.81 -8.66
C GLY A 272 -18.39 -6.85 -9.11
N ARG A 273 -19.67 -6.45 -9.23
CA ARG A 273 -20.78 -7.28 -9.73
C ARG A 273 -21.00 -7.03 -11.22
#